data_AF-A0AAN4YKE6-F1
#
_entry.id   AF-A0AAN4YKE6-F1
#
_cell.length_a   1.000
_cell.length_b   1.000
_cell.length_c   1.000
_cell.angle_alpha   90.00
_cell.angle_beta   90.00
_cell.angle_gamma   90.00
#
_symmetry.space_group_name_H-M   'P 1'
#
loop_
_entity.id
_entity.type
_entity.pdbx_description
1 polymer ?
#
loop_
_entity_poly.entity_id
_entity_poly.type
_entity_poly.pdbx_seq_one_letter_code
_entity_poly.pdbx_strand_id
1 'polypeptide(L)'
;MNPFDNAIELLDDLNDHYTSNAHRNERRYLIERIQCVCAAHSVRATILSGDVHLAAVGRFFTTHKGDILPIEEDFRFINNVISSAIVNQPPPETMAKLIAHGDKIRHLNAETEECLFKLFRSNSTTSAKKPEGTTVAMPRRNFSIITENSPNNEG
;
A
#
# COMPACT_ATOMS: atom_id res chain seq x y z
N MET A 1 10.43 27.26 -13.90
CA MET A 1 9.99 25.86 -13.75
C MET A 1 8.67 25.75 -14.50
N ASN A 2 8.62 24.98 -15.59
CA ASN A 2 7.43 24.91 -16.43
C ASN A 2 6.36 24.08 -15.72
N PRO A 3 5.11 24.59 -15.57
CA PRO A 3 4.02 23.81 -14.98
C PRO A 3 3.69 22.53 -15.78
N PHE A 4 4.10 22.48 -17.05
CA PHE A 4 3.95 21.32 -17.92
C PHE A 4 4.91 20.16 -17.57
N ASP A 5 6.14 20.45 -17.12
CA ASP A 5 7.12 19.40 -16.78
C ASP A 5 6.70 18.63 -15.52
N ASN A 6 6.21 19.33 -14.50
CA ASN A 6 5.73 18.71 -13.25
C ASN A 6 4.46 17.84 -13.46
N ALA A 7 3.63 18.18 -14.45
CA ALA A 7 2.43 17.42 -14.76
C ALA A 7 2.75 16.12 -15.52
N ILE A 8 3.80 16.14 -16.34
CA ILE A 8 4.30 14.97 -17.06
C ILE A 8 4.96 13.99 -16.09
N GLU A 9 5.81 14.48 -15.17
CA GLU A 9 6.45 13.65 -14.13
C GLU A 9 5.42 13.02 -13.18
N LEU A 10 4.38 13.78 -12.79
CA LEU A 10 3.28 13.25 -11.96
C LEU A 10 2.46 12.18 -12.69
N LEU A 11 2.28 12.32 -14.01
CA LEU A 11 1.57 11.34 -14.81
C LEU A 11 2.39 10.07 -14.99
N ASP A 12 3.72 10.20 -15.07
CA ASP A 12 4.68 9.10 -15.11
C ASP A 12 4.66 8.32 -13.78
N ASP A 13 4.81 9.02 -12.63
CA ASP A 13 4.70 8.43 -11.28
C ASP A 13 3.37 7.70 -11.05
N LEU A 14 2.27 8.21 -11.62
CA LEU A 14 0.95 7.58 -11.52
C LEU A 14 0.84 6.34 -12.41
N ASN A 15 1.54 6.32 -13.54
CA ASN A 15 1.51 5.23 -14.51
C ASN A 15 2.46 4.09 -14.12
N ASP A 16 3.58 4.40 -13.45
CA ASP A 16 4.51 3.44 -12.83
C ASP A 16 4.00 2.90 -11.49
N HIS A 17 3.01 3.57 -10.89
CA HIS A 17 2.40 3.13 -9.66
C HIS A 17 1.96 1.66 -9.72
N TYR A 18 2.23 0.90 -8.66
CA TYR A 18 1.98 -0.54 -8.60
C TYR A 18 0.51 -0.97 -8.81
N THR A 19 -0.42 -0.02 -8.80
CA THR A 19 -1.84 -0.27 -9.10
C THR A 19 -2.30 0.28 -10.46
N SER A 20 -1.37 0.70 -11.31
CA SER A 20 -1.60 1.09 -12.69
C SER A 20 -2.28 -0.03 -13.49
N ASN A 21 -3.09 0.36 -14.47
CA ASN A 21 -3.78 -0.59 -15.33
C ASN A 21 -2.80 -1.39 -16.21
N ALA A 22 -1.65 -0.80 -16.57
CA ALA A 22 -0.65 -1.43 -17.43
C ALA A 22 -0.10 -2.73 -16.82
N HIS A 23 0.07 -2.78 -15.49
CA HIS A 23 0.66 -3.91 -14.77
C HIS A 23 -0.37 -4.80 -14.07
N ARG A 24 -1.67 -4.59 -14.32
CA ARG A 24 -2.74 -5.29 -13.59
C ARG A 24 -2.64 -6.82 -13.69
N ASN A 25 -2.31 -7.34 -14.87
CA ASN A 25 -2.25 -8.79 -15.11
C ASN A 25 -1.02 -9.43 -14.44
N GLU A 26 0.14 -8.82 -14.61
CA GLU A 26 1.39 -9.28 -13.99
C GLU A 26 1.28 -9.25 -12.46
N ARG A 27 0.74 -8.16 -11.92
CA ARG A 27 0.49 -8.03 -10.49
C ARG A 27 -0.50 -9.07 -9.98
N ARG A 28 -1.61 -9.30 -10.69
CA ARG A 28 -2.56 -10.36 -10.32
C ARG A 28 -1.84 -11.71 -10.26
N TYR A 29 -1.10 -12.05 -11.31
CA TYR A 29 -0.35 -13.29 -11.39
C TYR A 29 0.61 -13.44 -10.20
N LEU A 30 1.42 -12.42 -9.90
CA LEU A 30 2.34 -12.45 -8.77
C LEU A 30 1.63 -12.69 -7.42
N ILE A 31 0.57 -11.93 -7.14
CA ILE A 31 -0.15 -12.05 -5.87
C ILE A 31 -0.81 -13.43 -5.74
N GLU A 32 -1.44 -13.94 -6.79
CA GLU A 32 -2.05 -15.28 -6.80
C GLU A 32 -1.00 -16.37 -6.55
N ARG A 33 0.20 -16.25 -7.13
CA ARG A 33 1.31 -17.19 -6.86
C ARG A 33 1.77 -17.14 -5.40
N ILE A 34 1.85 -15.96 -4.80
CA ILE A 34 2.18 -15.81 -3.37
C ILE A 34 1.07 -16.46 -2.52
N GLN A 35 -0.19 -16.21 -2.82
CA GLN A 35 -1.33 -16.81 -2.11
C GLN A 35 -1.31 -18.35 -2.20
N CYS A 36 -0.96 -18.93 -3.35
CA CYS A 36 -0.77 -20.37 -3.48
C CYS A 36 0.30 -20.92 -2.53
N VAL A 37 1.42 -20.20 -2.39
CA VAL A 37 2.51 -20.58 -1.45
C VAL A 37 2.03 -20.47 0.00
N CYS A 38 1.36 -19.38 0.36
CA CYS A 38 0.77 -19.19 1.69
C CYS A 38 -0.19 -20.33 2.06
N ALA A 39 -1.07 -20.72 1.13
CA ALA A 39 -2.01 -21.83 1.31
C ALA A 39 -1.32 -23.19 1.43
N ALA A 40 -0.34 -23.47 0.58
CA ALA A 40 0.33 -24.77 0.53
C ALA A 40 1.24 -25.04 1.75
N HIS A 41 1.78 -23.97 2.35
CA HIS A 41 2.79 -24.09 3.42
C HIS A 41 2.32 -23.52 4.77
N SER A 42 1.08 -23.04 4.87
CA SER A 42 0.56 -22.37 6.07
C SER A 42 1.46 -21.23 6.56
N VAL A 43 1.94 -20.41 5.62
CA VAL A 43 2.80 -19.24 5.90
C VAL A 43 2.07 -17.93 5.60
N ARG A 44 2.53 -16.84 6.22
CA ARG A 44 2.02 -15.48 5.98
C ARG A 44 3.05 -14.65 5.22
N ALA A 45 2.62 -13.98 4.15
CA ALA A 45 3.46 -13.10 3.38
C ALA A 45 3.25 -11.62 3.77
N THR A 46 4.34 -10.86 3.77
CA THR A 46 4.34 -9.40 3.76
C THR A 46 5.20 -8.94 2.60
N ILE A 47 4.68 -8.04 1.78
CA ILE A 47 5.40 -7.40 0.69
C ILE A 47 5.96 -6.08 1.22
N LEU A 48 7.25 -5.87 1.00
CA LEU A 48 7.87 -4.55 1.12
C LEU A 48 8.06 -4.01 -0.30
N SER A 49 7.25 -3.02 -0.67
CA SER A 49 7.27 -2.41 -1.99
C SER A 49 7.92 -1.02 -1.97
N GLY A 50 8.65 -0.72 -3.04
CA GLY A 50 9.14 0.62 -3.35
C GLY A 50 8.11 1.44 -4.12
N ASP A 51 8.42 2.71 -4.33
CA ASP A 51 7.95 3.54 -5.46
C ASP A 51 6.59 4.25 -5.33
N VAL A 52 6.61 5.45 -4.74
CA VAL A 52 5.71 6.63 -4.97
C VAL A 52 6.10 7.87 -4.14
N HIS A 53 7.37 7.99 -3.72
CA HIS A 53 7.87 9.08 -2.84
C HIS A 53 7.07 9.27 -1.52
N LEU A 54 6.21 8.31 -1.15
CA LEU A 54 5.30 8.37 0.01
C LEU A 54 5.31 7.08 0.80
N ALA A 55 4.78 7.13 2.02
CA ALA A 55 4.48 5.94 2.80
C ALA A 55 3.00 5.59 2.69
N ALA A 56 2.71 4.31 2.45
CA ALA A 56 1.37 3.74 2.48
C ALA A 56 1.43 2.30 2.95
N VAL A 57 0.30 1.77 3.42
CA VAL A 57 0.19 0.33 3.71
C VAL A 57 -1.08 -0.15 3.06
N GLY A 58 -0.95 -1.09 2.14
CA GLY A 58 -2.04 -1.83 1.52
C GLY A 58 -2.25 -3.18 2.17
N ARG A 59 -3.40 -3.78 1.88
CA ARG A 59 -3.66 -5.18 2.17
C ARG A 59 -4.40 -5.85 1.03
N PHE A 60 -4.14 -7.13 0.88
CA PHE A 60 -4.98 -8.09 0.17
C PHE A 60 -5.75 -8.90 1.19
N PHE A 61 -6.98 -9.28 0.91
CA PHE A 61 -7.79 -10.11 1.80
C PHE A 61 -8.87 -10.85 1.01
N THR A 62 -9.34 -11.97 1.57
CA THR A 62 -10.47 -12.71 1.03
C THR A 62 -11.75 -11.90 1.20
N THR A 63 -12.49 -11.75 0.11
CA THR A 63 -13.89 -11.31 0.16
C THR A 63 -14.74 -12.35 -0.56
N HIS A 64 -15.49 -13.14 0.20
CA HIS A 64 -16.39 -14.16 -0.36
C HIS A 64 -17.83 -13.76 -0.07
N LYS A 65 -18.57 -13.33 -1.11
CA LYS A 65 -20.00 -12.97 -1.00
C LYS A 65 -20.34 -11.92 0.08
N GLY A 66 -19.37 -11.07 0.42
CA GLY A 66 -19.52 -10.04 1.46
C GLY A 66 -19.03 -10.45 2.84
N ASP A 67 -18.64 -11.71 3.03
CA ASP A 67 -18.02 -12.17 4.27
C ASP A 67 -16.51 -11.94 4.24
N ILE A 68 -16.00 -11.38 5.34
CA ILE A 68 -14.58 -11.16 5.60
C ILE A 68 -14.15 -12.23 6.60
N LEU A 69 -13.15 -13.03 6.22
CA LEU A 69 -12.59 -14.05 7.09
C LEU A 69 -11.74 -13.42 8.22
N PRO A 70 -11.62 -14.09 9.38
CA PRO A 70 -10.60 -13.74 10.37
C PRO A 70 -9.22 -13.71 9.73
N ILE A 71 -8.41 -12.71 10.07
CA ILE A 71 -7.08 -12.49 9.46
C ILE A 71 -6.16 -13.69 9.69
N GLU A 72 -6.35 -14.39 10.81
CA GLU A 72 -5.61 -15.59 11.22
C GLU A 72 -5.89 -16.79 10.31
N GLU A 73 -7.09 -16.86 9.75
CA GLU A 73 -7.58 -17.96 8.91
C GLU A 73 -7.51 -17.64 7.41
N ASP A 74 -7.20 -16.39 7.06
CA ASP A 74 -7.15 -15.92 5.67
C ASP A 74 -5.75 -16.08 5.06
N PHE A 75 -5.53 -17.14 4.28
CA PHE A 75 -4.28 -17.33 3.53
C PHE A 75 -4.08 -16.29 2.42
N ARG A 76 -5.14 -15.58 2.00
CA ARG A 76 -5.07 -14.50 1.02
C ARG A 76 -4.68 -13.17 1.66
N PHE A 77 -4.67 -13.10 2.99
CA PHE A 77 -4.27 -11.91 3.71
C PHE A 77 -2.77 -11.65 3.53
N ILE A 78 -2.44 -10.56 2.85
CA ILE A 78 -1.07 -10.13 2.59
C ILE A 78 -0.99 -8.63 2.86
N ASN A 79 -0.06 -8.22 3.72
CA ASN A 79 0.26 -6.80 3.89
C ASN A 79 1.20 -6.34 2.78
N ASN A 80 0.98 -5.14 2.25
CA ASN A 80 1.89 -4.47 1.33
C ASN A 80 2.37 -3.15 1.94
N VAL A 81 3.60 -3.12 2.46
CA VAL A 81 4.22 -1.94 3.04
C VAL A 81 4.90 -1.16 1.91
N ILE A 82 4.39 0.04 1.64
CA ILE A 82 4.90 0.91 0.58
C ILE A 82 5.79 1.97 1.22
N SER A 83 7.06 1.96 0.83
CA SER A 83 8.08 2.87 1.36
C SER A 83 8.95 3.39 0.23
N SER A 84 9.42 4.62 0.34
CA SER A 84 10.25 5.23 -0.70
C SER A 84 11.68 5.48 -0.24
N ALA A 85 12.61 5.60 -1.20
CA ALA A 85 14.00 5.92 -0.93
C ALA A 85 14.11 7.29 -0.25
N ILE A 86 14.81 7.33 0.89
CA ILE A 86 14.94 8.51 1.77
C ILE A 86 15.48 9.74 1.02
N VAL A 87 16.20 9.54 -0.09
CA VAL A 87 16.86 10.60 -0.86
C VAL A 87 15.91 11.45 -1.70
N ASN A 88 14.72 10.94 -2.07
CA ASN A 88 13.83 11.63 -3.00
C ASN A 88 13.07 12.79 -2.33
N GLN A 89 12.79 13.84 -3.11
CA GLN A 89 11.92 14.92 -2.67
C GLN A 89 10.50 14.37 -2.51
N PRO A 90 9.84 14.58 -1.35
CA PRO A 90 8.47 14.12 -1.16
C PRO A 90 7.54 14.71 -2.22
N PRO A 91 6.51 13.97 -2.65
CA PRO A 91 5.60 14.42 -3.67
C PRO A 91 4.69 15.51 -3.09
N PRO A 92 4.10 16.37 -3.93
CA PRO A 92 3.14 17.37 -3.47
C PRO A 92 1.96 16.75 -2.71
N GLU A 93 1.38 17.49 -1.75
CA GLU A 93 0.24 17.02 -0.96
C GLU A 93 -1.00 16.66 -1.81
N THR A 94 -1.11 17.25 -3.00
CA THR A 94 -2.13 16.89 -4.00
C THR A 94 -2.05 15.43 -4.42
N MET A 95 -0.86 14.83 -4.49
CA MET A 95 -0.68 13.41 -4.83
C MET A 95 -1.26 12.48 -3.75
N ALA A 96 -1.05 12.83 -2.47
CA ALA A 96 -1.66 12.07 -1.37
C ALA A 96 -3.19 12.15 -1.39
N LYS A 97 -3.76 13.30 -1.77
CA LYS A 97 -5.21 13.45 -1.96
C LYS A 97 -5.72 12.62 -3.13
N LEU A 98 -5.01 12.58 -4.26
CA LEU A 98 -5.39 11.74 -5.41
C LEU A 98 -5.42 10.26 -5.04
N ILE A 99 -4.40 9.76 -4.35
CA ILE A 99 -4.34 8.38 -3.88
C ILE A 99 -5.47 8.07 -2.91
N ALA A 100 -5.75 8.97 -1.97
CA ALA A 100 -6.82 8.79 -1.01
C ALA A 100 -8.22 8.91 -1.61
N HIS A 101 -8.42 9.77 -2.62
CA HIS A 101 -9.66 9.80 -3.39
C HIS A 101 -9.83 8.55 -4.27
N GLY A 102 -8.71 7.95 -4.68
CA GLY A 102 -8.64 6.68 -5.40
C GLY A 102 -8.70 5.43 -4.50
N ASP A 103 -8.67 5.58 -3.17
CA ASP A 103 -8.76 4.48 -2.20
C ASP A 103 -10.18 3.90 -2.15
N LYS A 104 -10.49 3.15 -3.20
CA LYS A 104 -11.66 2.30 -3.31
C LYS A 104 -11.21 0.86 -3.12
N ILE A 105 -12.11 0.02 -2.64
CA ILE A 105 -11.92 -1.43 -2.66
C ILE A 105 -11.72 -1.86 -4.12
N ARG A 106 -10.60 -2.53 -4.39
CA ARG A 106 -10.22 -3.01 -5.72
C ARG A 106 -10.33 -4.53 -5.75
N HIS A 107 -11.03 -5.08 -6.73
CA HIS A 107 -11.06 -6.52 -6.95
C HIS A 107 -9.79 -6.95 -7.71
N LEU A 108 -8.91 -7.67 -7.01
CA LEU A 108 -7.77 -8.34 -7.63
C LEU A 108 -8.28 -9.45 -8.54
N ASN A 109 -9.13 -10.33 -8.00
CA ASN A 109 -9.85 -11.40 -8.69
C ASN A 109 -11.23 -11.61 -8.02
N ALA A 110 -11.91 -12.73 -8.33
CA ALA A 110 -13.26 -13.00 -7.85
C ALA A 110 -13.35 -13.25 -6.33
N GLU A 111 -12.24 -13.58 -5.67
CA GLU A 111 -12.20 -13.96 -4.25
C GLU A 111 -11.28 -13.08 -3.42
N THR A 112 -10.54 -12.16 -4.05
CA THR A 112 -9.53 -11.32 -3.40
C THR A 112 -9.78 -9.86 -3.70
N GLU A 113 -9.84 -9.07 -2.63
CA GLU A 113 -9.89 -7.62 -2.68
C GLU A 113 -8.62 -6.98 -2.13
N GLU A 114 -8.43 -5.71 -2.47
CA GLU A 114 -7.36 -4.85 -2.00
C GLU A 114 -7.90 -3.50 -1.55
N CYS A 115 -7.35 -2.97 -0.46
CA CYS A 115 -7.50 -1.56 -0.09
C CYS A 115 -6.26 -1.03 0.67
N LEU A 116 -6.17 0.28 0.83
CA LEU A 116 -5.18 0.89 1.73
C LEU A 116 -5.70 0.93 3.19
N PHE A 117 -4.77 0.91 4.14
CA PHE A 117 -5.07 1.13 5.55
C PHE A 117 -5.09 2.62 5.88
N LYS A 118 -6.05 3.02 6.73
CA LYS A 118 -6.16 4.38 7.27
C LYS A 118 -5.29 4.57 8.52
N LEU A 119 -3.95 4.54 8.33
CA LEU A 119 -2.97 4.60 9.43
C LEU A 119 -2.53 6.02 9.80
N PHE A 120 -2.44 6.94 8.84
CA PHE A 120 -1.81 8.24 9.04
C PHE A 120 -2.79 9.30 9.54
N ARG A 121 -3.31 9.13 10.76
CA ARG A 121 -4.33 10.03 11.35
C ARG A 121 -3.77 11.35 11.85
N SER A 122 -2.50 11.39 12.25
CA SER A 122 -1.80 12.58 12.74
C SER A 122 -0.65 12.97 11.81
N ASN A 123 -0.29 14.25 11.84
CA ASN A 123 0.93 14.72 11.19
C ASN A 123 2.16 14.37 12.05
N SER A 124 3.24 13.94 11.40
CA SER A 124 4.51 13.62 12.07
C SER A 124 5.20 14.84 12.71
N THR A 125 4.89 16.06 12.24
CA THR A 125 5.53 17.31 12.69
C THR A 125 4.64 18.17 13.59
N THR A 126 3.34 17.91 13.63
CA THR A 126 2.37 18.72 14.37
C THR A 126 1.27 17.82 14.91
N SER A 127 0.83 18.03 16.15
CA SER A 127 -0.33 17.33 16.74
C SER A 127 -1.66 17.64 16.04
N ALA A 128 -1.65 18.48 15.00
CA ALA A 128 -2.81 18.76 14.16
C ALA A 128 -3.27 17.47 13.44
N LYS A 129 -4.59 17.22 13.51
CA LYS A 129 -5.24 16.17 12.73
C LYS A 129 -5.04 16.45 11.24
N LYS A 130 -4.72 15.41 10.48
CA LYS A 130 -4.66 15.52 9.02
C LYS A 130 -6.07 15.74 8.44
N PRO A 131 -6.20 16.45 7.31
CA PRO A 131 -7.45 16.53 6.58
C PRO A 131 -8.02 15.15 6.28
N GLU A 132 -9.33 15.00 6.41
CA GLU A 132 -10.06 13.79 6.03
C GLU A 132 -9.76 13.45 4.56
N GLY A 133 -9.47 12.18 4.27
CA GLY A 133 -9.00 11.77 2.94
C GLY A 133 -7.51 12.00 2.69
N THR A 134 -6.64 12.05 3.72
CA THR A 134 -5.17 11.93 3.56
C THR A 134 -4.57 10.90 4.52
N THR A 135 -5.42 10.05 5.10
CA THR A 135 -5.05 9.11 6.17
C THR A 135 -4.45 7.80 5.67
N VAL A 136 -4.47 7.56 4.36
CA VAL A 136 -4.00 6.32 3.72
C VAL A 136 -2.59 6.45 3.13
N ALA A 137 -2.10 7.67 2.97
CA ALA A 137 -0.79 7.96 2.44
C ALA A 137 -0.11 9.12 3.19
N MET A 138 1.21 9.04 3.35
CA MET A 138 2.04 10.10 3.91
C MET A 138 3.08 10.56 2.89
N PRO A 139 2.90 11.73 2.25
CA PRO A 139 3.83 12.28 1.27
C PRO A 139 5.02 12.94 1.99
N ARG A 140 5.81 12.15 2.72
CA ARG A 140 7.03 12.58 3.41
C ARG A 140 8.10 11.50 3.26
N ARG A 141 9.35 11.90 3.50
CA ARG A 141 10.46 10.96 3.66
C ARG A 141 10.08 9.94 4.73
N ASN A 142 10.27 8.69 4.41
CA ASN A 142 9.92 7.56 5.24
C ASN A 142 10.98 6.47 5.09
N PHE A 143 10.96 5.51 5.99
CA PHE A 143 11.77 4.31 5.93
C PHE A 143 10.97 3.16 6.53
N SER A 144 11.30 1.94 6.17
CA SER A 144 10.73 0.73 6.75
C SER A 144 11.83 -0.11 7.37
N ILE A 145 11.57 -0.66 8.55
CA ILE A 145 12.44 -1.63 9.21
C ILE A 145 11.61 -2.91 9.38
N ILE A 146 12.17 -4.03 8.96
CA ILE A 146 11.64 -5.36 9.25
C ILE A 146 12.54 -5.94 10.33
N THR A 147 11.94 -6.21 11.49
CA THR A 147 12.63 -6.83 12.63
C THR A 147 11.93 -8.10 13.03
N GLU A 148 12.65 -9.01 13.67
CA GLU A 148 12.07 -10.22 14.23
C GLU A 148 10.99 -9.86 15.24
N ASN A 149 9.81 -10.46 15.07
CA ASN A 149 8.74 -10.41 16.05
C ASN A 149 8.85 -11.66 16.95
N SER A 150 9.75 -11.59 17.93
CA SER A 150 9.88 -12.65 18.94
C SER A 150 8.96 -12.34 20.11
N PRO A 151 8.02 -13.23 20.49
CA PRO A 151 7.24 -13.08 21.71
C PRO A 151 8.11 -13.12 22.99
N ASN A 152 9.40 -13.45 22.86
CA ASN A 152 10.39 -13.48 23.94
C ASN A 152 11.39 -12.31 23.90
N ASN A 153 11.18 -11.30 23.04
CA ASN A 153 12.01 -10.09 23.09
C ASN A 153 11.61 -9.28 24.33
N GLU A 154 12.56 -9.09 25.25
CA GLU A 154 12.46 -8.07 26.31
C GLU A 154 12.61 -6.70 25.65
N GLY A 155 11.49 -6.14 25.19
CA GLY A 155 11.38 -4.75 24.74
C GLY A 155 11.25 -3.79 25.90
#